data_AF-A0A6L8QD06-F1
#
_entry.id   AF-A0A6L8QD06-F1
#
_cell.length_a   1.000
_cell.length_b   1.000
_cell.length_c   1.000
_cell.angle_alpha   90.00
_cell.angle_beta   90.00
_cell.angle_gamma   90.00
#
_symmetry.space_group_name_H-M   'P 1'
#
loop_
_entity.id
_entity.type
_entity.pdbx_description
1 polymer ?
#
loop_
_entity_poly.entity_id
_entity_poly.type
_entity_poly.pdbx_seq_one_letter_code
_entity_poly.pdbx_strand_id
1 'polypeptide(L)'
;MKYAYYGFGAFIGFVCGTGINLIFYWLDQSGVKFAHYLITNFGFFGKYLLELINALPVIGAALGIILVKLLFERELSEDAEQ
;
A
#
# COMPACT_ATOMS: atom_id res chain seq x y z
N MET A 1 -23.14 1.49 10.26
CA MET A 1 -22.70 1.63 8.86
C MET A 1 -21.26 2.15 8.72
N LYS A 2 -20.84 3.21 9.44
CA LYS A 2 -19.53 3.88 9.24
C LYS A 2 -18.30 2.97 9.39
N TYR A 3 -18.29 2.08 10.40
CA TYR A 3 -17.19 1.14 10.62
C TYR A 3 -16.99 0.10 9.51
N ALA A 4 -18.06 -0.28 8.79
CA ALA A 4 -17.98 -1.23 7.69
C ALA A 4 -17.23 -0.63 6.48
N TYR A 5 -17.43 0.67 6.20
CA TYR A 5 -16.72 1.37 5.14
C TYR A 5 -15.23 1.50 5.43
N TYR A 6 -14.84 1.85 6.66
CA TYR A 6 -13.43 1.88 7.06
C TYR A 6 -12.78 0.49 6.98
N GLY A 7 -13.49 -0.56 7.39
CA GLY A 7 -13.04 -1.94 7.24
C GLY A 7 -12.85 -2.35 5.77
N PHE A 8 -13.78 -1.96 4.90
CA PHE A 8 -13.70 -2.26 3.46
C PHE A 8 -12.55 -1.50 2.77
N GLY A 9 -12.32 -0.24 3.14
CA GLY A 9 -11.18 0.56 2.68
C GLY A 9 -9.84 0.00 3.12
N ALA A 10 -9.73 -0.43 4.38
CA ALA A 10 -8.56 -1.12 4.90
C ALA A 10 -8.29 -2.42 4.15
N PHE A 11 -9.33 -3.20 3.90
CA PHE A 11 -9.24 -4.49 3.21
C PHE A 11 -8.76 -4.34 1.76
N ILE A 12 -9.37 -3.41 1.00
CA ILE A 12 -8.96 -3.15 -0.39
C ILE A 12 -7.53 -2.59 -0.44
N GLY A 13 -7.20 -1.64 0.44
CA GLY A 13 -5.85 -1.08 0.53
C GLY A 13 -4.80 -2.13 0.87
N PHE A 14 -5.12 -3.06 1.78
CA PHE A 14 -4.25 -4.17 2.16
C PHE A 14 -4.07 -5.18 1.03
N VAL A 15 -5.15 -5.61 0.36
CA VAL A 15 -5.08 -6.54 -0.78
C VAL A 15 -4.28 -5.93 -1.94
N CYS A 16 -4.51 -4.65 -2.22
CA CYS A 16 -3.75 -3.90 -3.23
C CYS A 16 -2.26 -3.81 -2.88
N GLY A 17 -1.93 -3.39 -1.65
CA GLY A 17 -0.55 -3.31 -1.18
C GLY A 17 0.16 -4.67 -1.14
N THR A 18 -0.56 -5.74 -0.79
CA THR A 18 -0.06 -7.12 -0.84
C THR A 18 0.18 -7.57 -2.28
N GLY A 19 -0.69 -7.22 -3.22
CA GLY A 19 -0.51 -7.51 -4.64
C GLY A 19 0.73 -6.83 -5.22
N ILE A 20 0.98 -5.56 -4.89
CA ILE A 20 2.18 -4.84 -5.32
C ILE A 20 3.45 -5.46 -4.70
N ASN A 21 3.40 -5.81 -3.41
CA ASN A 21 4.51 -6.51 -2.75
C ASN A 21 4.82 -7.85 -3.42
N LEU A 22 3.79 -8.61 -3.81
CA LEU A 22 3.93 -9.88 -4.52
C LEU A 22 4.52 -9.71 -5.92
N ILE A 23 4.09 -8.69 -6.66
CA ILE A 23 4.66 -8.34 -7.98
C ILE A 23 6.14 -8.01 -7.83
N PHE A 24 6.52 -7.23 -6.83
CA PHE A 24 7.93 -6.91 -6.55
C PHE A 24 8.74 -8.14 -6.13
N TYR A 25 8.15 -9.03 -5.33
CA TYR A 25 8.78 -10.31 -4.96
C TYR A 25 9.05 -11.16 -6.21
N TRP A 26 8.08 -11.26 -7.12
CA TRP A 26 8.27 -11.96 -8.40
C TRP A 26 9.26 -11.26 -9.33
N LEU A 27 9.30 -9.92 -9.31
CA LEU A 27 10.24 -9.12 -10.08
C LEU A 27 11.68 -9.34 -9.61
N ASP A 28 11.91 -9.38 -8.30
CA ASP A 28 13.21 -9.66 -7.69
C ASP A 28 13.64 -11.11 -7.95
N GLN A 29 12.69 -12.06 -7.90
CA GLN A 29 12.93 -13.47 -8.19
C GLN A 29 13.18 -13.75 -9.69
N SER A 30 12.58 -12.99 -10.61
CA SER A 30 12.65 -13.22 -12.07
C SER A 30 13.95 -12.72 -12.74
N GLY A 31 14.97 -12.35 -11.96
CA GLY A 31 16.34 -12.30 -12.50
C GLY A 31 16.80 -10.97 -13.09
N VAL A 32 16.02 -9.90 -13.01
CA VAL A 32 16.62 -8.56 -12.92
C VAL A 32 17.12 -8.51 -11.48
N LYS A 33 18.42 -8.70 -11.24
CA LYS A 33 18.98 -8.61 -9.87
C LYS A 33 18.89 -7.15 -9.40
N PHE A 34 17.68 -6.60 -9.24
CA PHE A 34 17.42 -5.21 -8.93
C PHE A 34 17.98 -4.90 -7.55
N ALA A 35 17.80 -5.79 -6.58
CA ALA A 35 18.46 -5.72 -5.28
C ALA A 35 19.99 -5.70 -5.40
N HIS A 36 20.60 -6.61 -6.18
CA HIS A 36 22.06 -6.65 -6.35
C HIS A 36 22.59 -5.44 -7.13
N TYR A 37 21.86 -4.95 -8.14
CA TYR A 37 22.23 -3.80 -8.97
C TYR A 37 22.04 -2.48 -8.21
N LEU A 38 20.99 -2.34 -7.39
CA LEU A 38 20.80 -1.19 -6.49
C LEU A 38 21.77 -1.23 -5.30
N ILE A 39 22.06 -2.38 -4.71
CA ILE A 39 23.06 -2.46 -3.63
C ILE A 39 24.45 -2.13 -4.18
N THR A 40 24.77 -2.58 -5.40
CA THR A 40 26.06 -2.32 -6.04
C THR A 40 26.20 -0.86 -6.52
N ASN A 41 25.15 -0.23 -7.07
CA ASN A 41 25.22 1.15 -7.59
C ASN A 41 24.76 2.22 -6.61
N PHE A 42 23.85 1.90 -5.70
CA PHE A 42 23.12 2.84 -4.83
C PHE A 42 23.23 2.52 -3.33
N GLY A 43 23.85 1.38 -2.95
CA GLY A 43 24.17 0.99 -1.58
C GLY A 43 22.97 1.08 -0.63
N PHE A 44 22.90 2.17 0.13
CA PHE A 44 21.88 2.46 1.13
C PHE A 44 20.45 2.57 0.56
N PHE A 45 20.30 3.16 -0.63
CA PHE A 45 18.99 3.37 -1.24
C PHE A 45 18.33 2.05 -1.67
N GLY A 46 19.14 1.03 -2.01
CA GLY A 46 18.67 -0.32 -2.33
C GLY A 46 18.01 -1.03 -1.15
N LYS A 47 18.64 -0.99 0.03
CA LYS A 47 18.04 -1.52 1.26
C LYS A 47 16.78 -0.76 1.64
N TYR A 48 16.80 0.58 1.53
CA TYR A 48 15.64 1.41 1.84
C TYR A 48 14.42 1.08 0.98
N LEU A 49 14.60 0.88 -0.33
CA LEU A 49 13.52 0.51 -1.25
C LEU A 49 12.94 -0.88 -0.94
N LEU A 50 13.80 -1.86 -0.66
CA LEU A 50 13.37 -3.21 -0.22
C LEU A 50 12.52 -3.15 1.04
N GLU A 51 12.95 -2.36 2.02
CA GLU A 51 12.25 -2.20 3.29
C GLU A 51 10.93 -1.43 3.13
N LEU A 52 10.90 -0.43 2.23
CA LEU A 52 9.69 0.30 1.85
C LEU A 52 8.68 -0.62 1.14
N ILE A 53 9.15 -1.49 0.23
CA ILE A 53 8.32 -2.47 -0.47
C ILE A 53 7.79 -3.53 0.50
N ASN A 54 8.59 -3.93 1.49
CA ASN A 54 8.12 -4.83 2.54
C ASN A 54 7.07 -4.17 3.45
N ALA A 55 7.18 -2.86 3.69
CA ALA A 55 6.20 -2.06 4.42
C ALA A 55 4.98 -1.64 3.58
N LEU A 56 5.02 -1.82 2.25
CA LEU A 56 3.99 -1.39 1.31
C LEU A 56 2.58 -1.95 1.59
N PRO A 57 2.39 -3.19 2.07
CA PRO A 57 1.06 -3.70 2.46
C PRO A 57 0.46 -2.90 3.62
N VAL A 58 1.29 -2.52 4.60
CA VAL A 58 0.88 -1.73 5.77
C VAL A 58 0.58 -0.29 5.35
N ILE A 59 1.45 0.31 4.53
CA ILE A 59 1.25 1.66 3.99
C ILE A 59 0.03 1.69 3.08
N GLY A 60 -0.19 0.67 2.25
CA GLY A 60 -1.35 0.52 1.37
C GLY A 60 -2.65 0.38 2.16
N ALA A 61 -2.66 -0.37 3.26
CA ALA A 61 -3.80 -0.45 4.16
C ALA A 61 -4.11 0.92 4.81
N ALA A 62 -3.09 1.61 5.32
CA ALA A 62 -3.25 2.94 5.90
C ALA A 62 -3.76 3.97 4.87
N LEU A 63 -3.19 3.98 3.67
CA LEU A 63 -3.63 4.83 2.57
C LEU A 63 -5.05 4.48 2.09
N GLY A 64 -5.42 3.19 2.05
CA GLY A 64 -6.77 2.76 1.72
C GLY A 64 -7.81 3.26 2.73
N ILE A 65 -7.49 3.24 4.02
CA ILE A 65 -8.33 3.83 5.08
C ILE A 65 -8.45 5.34 4.90
N ILE A 66 -7.35 6.04 4.65
CA ILE A 66 -7.34 7.51 4.45
C ILE A 66 -8.15 7.90 3.21
N LEU A 67 -8.01 7.14 2.12
CA LEU A 67 -8.69 7.40 0.86
C LEU A 67 -10.21 7.18 0.99
N VAL A 68 -10.62 6.11 1.68
CA VAL A 68 -12.04 5.94 2.04
C VAL A 68 -12.49 7.05 2.99
N LYS A 69 -11.68 7.46 3.97
CA LYS A 69 -12.04 8.57 4.86
C LYS A 69 -12.28 9.86 4.08
N LEU A 70 -11.43 10.22 3.12
CA LEU A 70 -11.55 11.44 2.31
C LEU A 70 -12.70 11.37 1.29
N LEU A 71 -12.87 10.22 0.63
CA LEU A 71 -13.90 10.03 -0.39
C LEU A 71 -15.30 9.94 0.24
N PHE A 72 -15.43 9.13 1.29
CA PHE A 72 -16.68 8.99 2.04
C PHE A 72 -16.88 10.08 3.09
N GLU A 73 -15.93 10.97 3.38
CA GLU A 73 -16.20 12.19 4.17
C GLU A 73 -17.26 13.05 3.49
N ARG A 74 -17.27 13.09 2.15
CA ARG A 74 -18.27 13.84 1.38
C ARG A 74 -19.64 13.18 1.47
N GLU A 75 -19.72 11.87 1.23
CA GLU A 75 -20.96 11.09 1.34
C GLU A 75 -21.52 11.06 2.79
N LEU A 76 -20.68 10.90 3.82
CA LEU A 76 -21.12 10.92 5.21
C LEU A 76 -21.52 12.31 5.73
N SER A 77 -21.11 13.38 5.04
CA SER A 77 -21.54 14.74 5.37
C SER A 77 -22.96 15.02 4.87
N GLU A 78 -23.40 14.37 3.77
CA GLU A 78 -24.77 14.48 3.27
C GLU A 78 -25.77 13.65 4.11
N ASP A 79 -25.36 12.49 4.62
CA ASP A 79 -26.18 11.66 5.51
C ASP A 79 -26.29 12.21 6.96
N ALA A 80 -25.51 13.23 7.33
CA ALA A 80 -25.54 13.82 8.68
C ALA A 80 -26.58 14.94 8.84
N GLU A 81 -27.20 15.37 7.74
CA GLU A 81 -28.29 16.37 7.73
C GLU A 81 -29.69 15.75 7.54
N GLN A 82 -29.85 14.43 7.71
CA GLN A 82 -31.17 13.76 7.80
C GLN A 82 -31.41 13.08 9.14
#